data_AF-A0A382LPS7-F1
#
_entry.id   AF-A0A382LPS7-F1
#
_cell.length_a   1.000
_cell.length_b   1.000
_cell.length_c   1.000
_cell.angle_alpha   90.00
_cell.angle_beta   90.00
_cell.angle_gamma   90.00
#
_symmetry.space_group_name_H-M   'P 1'
#
loop_
_entity.id
_entity.type
_entity.pdbx_description
1 polymer ?
#
loop_
_entity_poly.entity_id
_entity_poly.type
_entity_poly.pdbx_seq_one_letter_code
_entity_poly.pdbx_strand_id
1 'polypeptide(L)'
;VVTAEFGLILAGLFLVALLYSSVGHGGGSGYLAILSLTSYGTMEVGWLKQYAWCLNLIVAGIAFWHYSKAGHHMRGMTVPLVCASVPFALIGGYLRVDGALYDTLLSVTLIWAAWRLLLIKRDFVGVGIGPPDLREALPVGGAIGLASGVIGVGGGIFLSPVVLLRHWATPKAAAATAAA
;
A
#
# COMPACT_ATOMS: atom_id res chain seq x y z
N VAL A 1 12.75 -29.98 13.64
CA VAL A 1 11.42 -29.42 13.28
C VAL A 1 11.52 -27.93 12.93
N VAL A 2 12.25 -27.13 13.72
CA VAL A 2 12.49 -25.68 13.48
C VAL A 2 13.08 -25.34 12.09
N THR A 3 13.89 -26.22 11.49
CA THR A 3 14.53 -25.98 10.18
C THR A 3 13.57 -25.99 8.99
N ALA A 4 12.57 -26.88 8.99
CA ALA A 4 11.62 -26.99 7.88
C ALA A 4 10.58 -25.84 7.92
N GLU A 5 10.10 -25.52 9.13
CA GLU A 5 9.22 -24.38 9.36
C GLU A 5 9.88 -23.06 8.96
N PHE A 6 11.14 -22.84 9.38
CA PHE A 6 11.88 -21.64 9.02
C PHE A 6 12.06 -21.48 7.49
N GLY A 7 12.35 -22.58 6.78
CA GLY A 7 12.43 -22.57 5.32
C GLY A 7 11.12 -22.19 4.64
N LEU A 8 9.99 -22.71 5.13
CA LEU A 8 8.66 -22.38 4.63
C LEU A 8 8.30 -20.91 4.88
N ILE A 9 8.67 -20.36 6.04
CA ILE A 9 8.46 -18.94 6.35
C ILE A 9 9.22 -18.06 5.38
N LEU A 10 10.50 -18.33 5.15
CA LEU A 10 11.32 -17.57 4.21
C LEU A 10 10.76 -17.62 2.79
N ALA A 11 10.34 -18.81 2.34
CA ALA A 11 9.70 -18.97 1.03
C ALA A 11 8.40 -18.17 0.93
N GLY A 12 7.58 -18.17 1.98
CA GLY A 12 6.34 -17.39 2.04
C GLY A 12 6.60 -15.88 2.04
N LEU A 13 7.52 -15.39 2.88
CA LEU A 13 7.89 -13.97 2.92
C LEU A 13 8.47 -13.50 1.58
N PHE A 14 9.30 -14.33 0.94
CA PHE A 14 9.83 -14.07 -0.40
C PHE A 14 8.70 -13.98 -1.43
N LEU A 15 7.76 -14.92 -1.41
CA LEU A 15 6.62 -14.91 -2.34
C LEU A 15 5.74 -13.66 -2.15
N VAL A 16 5.44 -13.27 -0.90
CA VAL A 16 4.72 -12.02 -0.62
C VAL A 16 5.49 -10.82 -1.13
N ALA A 17 6.80 -10.73 -0.85
CA ALA A 17 7.63 -9.63 -1.32
C ALA A 17 7.64 -9.53 -2.85
N LEU A 18 7.75 -10.67 -3.55
CA LEU A 18 7.75 -10.73 -5.01
C LEU A 18 6.41 -10.27 -5.60
N LEU A 19 5.30 -10.79 -5.06
CA LEU A 19 3.96 -10.43 -5.53
C LEU A 19 3.62 -8.96 -5.25
N TYR A 20 3.87 -8.48 -4.04
CA TYR A 20 3.54 -7.10 -3.66
C TYR A 20 4.42 -6.06 -4.36
N SER A 21 5.72 -6.31 -4.50
CA SER A 21 6.61 -5.39 -5.22
C SER A 21 6.27 -5.28 -6.71
N SER A 22 5.71 -6.34 -7.32
CA SER A 22 5.29 -6.33 -8.73
C SER A 22 4.17 -5.32 -9.05
N VAL A 23 3.44 -4.89 -8.02
CA VAL A 23 2.38 -3.88 -8.10
C VAL A 23 2.73 -2.59 -7.35
N GLY A 24 3.97 -2.45 -6.85
CA GLY A 24 4.43 -1.27 -6.13
C GLY A 24 3.94 -1.17 -4.68
N HIS A 25 3.57 -2.28 -4.05
CA HIS A 25 3.21 -2.32 -2.63
C HIS A 25 4.30 -3.02 -1.80
N GLY A 26 4.40 -2.69 -0.51
CA GLY A 26 5.45 -3.22 0.37
C GLY A 26 5.17 -4.58 1.02
N GLY A 27 3.91 -5.06 1.06
CA GLY A 27 3.60 -6.42 1.54
C GLY A 27 3.32 -6.57 3.04
N GLY A 28 3.26 -5.47 3.80
CA GLY A 28 3.13 -5.49 5.26
C GLY A 28 2.03 -6.41 5.83
N SER A 29 0.82 -6.38 5.25
CA SER A 29 -0.29 -7.24 5.68
C SER A 29 -0.01 -8.73 5.40
N GLY A 30 0.62 -9.06 4.28
CA GLY A 30 1.01 -10.42 3.93
C GLY A 30 2.10 -10.97 4.84
N TYR A 31 3.08 -10.14 5.22
CA TYR A 31 4.10 -10.54 6.20
C TYR A 31 3.50 -10.81 7.57
N LEU A 32 2.60 -9.94 8.03
CA LEU A 32 1.91 -10.14 9.29
C LEU A 32 1.10 -11.44 9.29
N ALA A 33 0.40 -11.74 8.18
CA ALA A 33 -0.38 -12.98 8.05
C ALA A 33 0.51 -14.23 8.12
N ILE A 34 1.61 -14.28 7.35
CA ILE A 34 2.53 -15.43 7.37
C ILE A 34 3.16 -15.60 8.75
N LEU A 35 3.67 -14.52 9.34
CA LEU A 35 4.31 -14.57 10.64
C LEU A 35 3.33 -14.98 11.75
N SER A 36 2.06 -14.55 11.68
CA SER A 36 1.03 -14.88 12.67
C SER A 36 0.60 -16.35 12.64
N LEU A 37 0.71 -17.03 11.49
CA LEU A 37 0.36 -18.45 11.32
C LEU A 37 1.47 -19.41 11.77
N THR A 38 2.60 -18.89 12.24
CA THR A 38 3.79 -19.68 12.59
C THR A 38 4.01 -19.71 14.09
N SER A 39 4.93 -20.56 14.55
CA SER A 39 5.36 -20.57 15.96
C SER A 39 5.83 -19.18 16.45
N TYR A 40 6.36 -18.34 15.57
CA TYR A 40 6.72 -16.95 15.87
C TYR A 40 5.53 -16.03 16.18
N GLY A 41 4.32 -16.38 15.74
CA GLY A 41 3.09 -15.67 16.10
C GLY A 41 2.70 -15.82 17.57
N THR A 42 3.26 -16.82 18.27
CA THR A 42 3.08 -17.02 19.72
C THR A 42 4.10 -16.22 20.55
N MET A 43 5.14 -15.69 19.92
CA MET A 43 6.08 -14.75 20.54
C MET A 43 5.45 -13.35 20.61
N GLU A 44 5.97 -12.51 21.50
CA GLU A 44 5.43 -11.18 21.82
C GLU A 44 5.01 -10.37 20.57
N VAL A 45 3.74 -9.93 20.54
CA VAL A 45 3.08 -9.29 19.38
C VAL A 45 3.83 -8.05 18.85
N GLY A 46 4.58 -7.37 19.73
CA GLY A 46 5.39 -6.21 19.37
C GLY A 46 6.54 -6.56 18.41
N TRP A 47 7.19 -7.70 18.62
CA TRP A 47 8.29 -8.16 17.77
C TRP A 47 7.80 -8.39 16.34
N LEU A 48 6.70 -9.12 16.17
CA LEU A 48 6.15 -9.49 14.87
C LEU A 48 5.88 -8.28 13.96
N LYS A 49 5.25 -7.25 14.52
CA LYS A 49 4.90 -6.01 13.80
C LYS A 49 6.13 -5.27 13.33
N GLN A 50 7.16 -5.20 14.16
CA GLN A 50 8.39 -4.47 13.83
C GLN A 50 9.14 -5.10 12.65
N TYR A 51 9.21 -6.44 12.59
CA TYR A 51 9.80 -7.13 11.44
C TYR A 51 9.00 -6.90 10.15
N ALA A 52 7.67 -7.01 10.22
CA ALA A 52 6.80 -6.76 9.07
C ALA A 52 6.94 -5.33 8.54
N TRP A 53 7.07 -4.33 9.42
CA TRP A 53 7.29 -2.93 9.03
C TRP A 53 8.65 -2.70 8.37
N CYS A 54 9.72 -3.26 8.91
CA CYS A 54 11.06 -3.18 8.30
C CYS A 54 11.09 -3.81 6.91
N LEU A 55 10.55 -5.02 6.76
CA LEU A 55 10.42 -5.70 5.47
C LEU A 55 9.60 -4.87 4.48
N ASN A 56 8.47 -4.33 4.93
CA ASN A 56 7.61 -3.50 4.09
C ASN A 56 8.33 -2.25 3.58
N LEU A 57 9.12 -1.59 4.42
CA LEU A 57 9.90 -0.41 4.04
C LEU A 57 11.00 -0.75 3.03
N ILE A 58 11.72 -1.86 3.24
CA ILE A 58 12.77 -2.32 2.33
C ILE A 58 12.18 -2.65 0.96
N VAL A 59 11.10 -3.44 0.93
CA VAL A 59 10.48 -3.90 -0.33
C VAL A 59 9.81 -2.75 -1.08
N ALA A 60 9.11 -1.86 -0.38
CA ALA A 60 8.57 -0.64 -0.98
C ALA A 60 9.70 0.25 -1.54
N GLY A 61 10.79 0.44 -0.80
CA GLY A 61 11.94 1.21 -1.26
C GLY A 61 12.61 0.64 -2.50
N ILE A 62 12.79 -0.69 -2.57
CA ILE A 62 13.32 -1.38 -3.76
C ILE A 62 12.37 -1.21 -4.96
N ALA A 63 11.06 -1.39 -4.75
CA ALA A 63 10.06 -1.19 -5.79
C ALA A 63 10.08 0.26 -6.32
N PHE A 64 10.06 1.24 -5.41
CA PHE A 64 10.15 2.66 -5.75
C PHE A 64 11.41 2.97 -6.57
N TRP A 65 12.57 2.50 -6.12
CA TRP A 65 13.82 2.69 -6.84
C TRP A 65 13.78 2.08 -8.24
N HIS A 66 13.28 0.86 -8.37
CA HIS A 66 13.20 0.17 -9.66
C HIS A 66 12.24 0.88 -10.64
N TYR A 67 11.04 1.27 -10.19
CA TYR A 67 10.09 2.00 -11.02
C TYR A 67 10.56 3.42 -11.35
N SER A 68 11.24 4.09 -10.42
CA SER A 68 11.82 5.41 -10.66
C SER A 68 12.96 5.33 -11.67
N LYS A 69 13.82 4.31 -11.59
CA LYS A 69 14.90 4.08 -12.56
C LYS A 69 14.36 3.74 -13.95
N ALA A 70 13.24 3.04 -14.02
CA ALA A 70 12.54 2.73 -15.27
C ALA A 70 11.79 3.94 -15.90
N GLY A 71 11.87 5.13 -15.30
CA GLY A 71 11.25 6.35 -15.84
C GLY A 71 9.74 6.43 -15.64
N HIS A 72 9.15 5.58 -14.80
CA HIS A 72 7.71 5.58 -14.52
C HIS A 72 7.30 6.53 -13.40
N HIS A 73 8.26 7.13 -12.70
CA HIS A 73 7.97 8.03 -11.58
C HIS A 73 7.54 9.43 -12.04
N MET A 74 6.28 9.77 -11.76
CA MET A 74 5.70 11.09 -12.06
C MET A 74 5.76 11.99 -10.82
N ARG A 75 6.80 12.82 -10.71
CA ARG A 75 7.01 13.74 -9.58
C ARG A 75 5.86 14.72 -9.36
N GLY A 76 5.29 15.25 -10.44
CA GLY A 76 4.18 16.22 -10.40
C GLY A 76 2.90 15.68 -9.76
N MET A 77 2.72 14.35 -9.74
CA MET A 77 1.61 13.69 -9.04
C MET A 77 2.05 13.21 -7.65
N THR A 78 3.23 12.60 -7.55
CA THR A 78 3.70 11.94 -6.33
C THR A 78 3.95 12.92 -5.20
N VAL A 79 4.62 14.05 -5.47
CA VAL A 79 4.98 15.02 -4.42
C VAL A 79 3.72 15.62 -3.77
N PRO A 80 2.74 16.17 -4.52
CA PRO A 80 1.51 16.67 -3.91
C PRO A 80 0.76 15.65 -3.06
N LEU A 81 0.63 14.41 -3.57
CA LEU A 81 -0.08 13.36 -2.86
C LEU A 81 0.62 12.97 -1.57
N VAL A 82 1.95 12.76 -1.60
CA VAL A 82 2.72 12.38 -0.41
C VAL A 82 2.72 13.50 0.62
N CYS A 83 2.98 14.74 0.20
CA CYS A 83 2.97 15.90 1.10
C CYS A 83 1.61 16.09 1.79
N ALA A 84 0.51 15.80 1.11
CA ALA A 84 -0.82 15.84 1.71
C ALA A 84 -1.10 14.60 2.59
N SER A 85 -0.70 13.41 2.14
CA SER A 85 -1.07 12.15 2.80
C SER A 85 -0.34 11.95 4.12
N VAL A 86 0.95 12.27 4.20
CA VAL A 86 1.77 12.02 5.40
C VAL A 86 1.22 12.69 6.66
N PRO A 87 0.96 14.01 6.70
CA PRO A 87 0.43 14.66 7.91
C PRO A 87 -0.96 14.13 8.28
N PHE A 88 -1.83 13.89 7.29
CA PHE A 88 -3.16 13.36 7.53
C PHE A 88 -3.15 11.89 7.98
N ALA A 89 -2.19 11.08 7.53
CA ALA A 89 -1.99 9.72 8.00
C ALA A 89 -1.53 9.68 9.46
N LEU A 90 -0.68 10.64 9.88
CA LEU A 90 -0.32 10.80 11.29
C LEU A 90 -1.56 11.14 12.13
N ILE A 91 -2.36 12.13 11.71
CA ILE A 91 -3.61 12.50 12.40
C ILE A 91 -4.57 11.31 12.46
N GLY A 92 -4.74 10.59 11.35
CA GLY A 92 -5.55 9.38 11.25
C GLY A 92 -5.07 8.28 12.19
N GLY A 93 -3.77 8.06 12.30
CA GLY A 93 -3.19 7.05 13.19
C GLY A 93 -3.33 7.39 14.68
N TYR A 94 -3.46 8.67 15.04
CA TYR A 94 -3.76 9.09 16.41
C TYR A 94 -5.23 8.84 16.80
N LEU A 95 -6.14 8.78 15.82
CA LEU A 95 -7.53 8.39 16.03
C LEU A 95 -7.56 6.87 16.25
N ARG A 96 -7.32 6.42 17.49
CA ARG A 96 -7.44 5.02 17.88
C ARG A 96 -8.88 4.58 17.70
N VAL A 97 -9.14 3.89 16.59
CA VAL A 97 -10.37 3.14 16.38
C VAL A 97 -10.10 1.72 16.83
N ASP A 98 -10.66 1.34 17.98
CA ASP A 98 -10.42 0.02 18.60
C ASP A 98 -11.65 -0.90 18.47
N GLY A 99 -11.39 -2.22 18.44
CA GLY A 99 -12.40 -3.28 18.49
C GLY A 99 -13.21 -3.46 17.21
N ALA A 100 -14.48 -3.84 17.35
CA ALA A 100 -15.36 -4.21 16.24
C ALA A 100 -15.51 -3.12 15.15
N LEU A 101 -15.33 -1.85 15.52
CA LEU A 101 -15.40 -0.73 14.58
C LEU A 101 -14.21 -0.73 13.61
N TYR A 102 -13.01 -1.08 14.09
CA TYR A 102 -11.82 -1.23 13.25
C TYR A 102 -12.01 -2.36 12.23
N ASP A 103 -12.42 -3.54 12.70
CA ASP A 103 -12.63 -4.72 11.85
C ASP A 103 -13.72 -4.48 10.79
N THR A 104 -14.78 -3.76 11.16
CA THR A 104 -15.84 -3.36 10.24
C THR A 104 -15.32 -2.37 9.18
N LEU A 105 -14.61 -1.32 9.59
CA LEU A 105 -14.04 -0.34 8.67
C LEU A 105 -13.05 -1.01 7.70
N LEU A 106 -12.16 -1.85 8.21
CA LEU A 106 -11.19 -2.60 7.41
C LEU A 106 -11.89 -3.50 6.38
N SER A 107 -12.90 -4.26 6.79
CA SER A 107 -13.62 -5.19 5.92
C SER A 107 -14.36 -4.45 4.80
N VAL A 108 -15.09 -3.39 5.13
CA VAL A 108 -15.80 -2.55 4.15
C VAL A 108 -14.82 -1.92 3.17
N THR A 109 -13.69 -1.43 3.68
CA THR A 109 -12.63 -0.84 2.87
C THR A 109 -12.06 -1.83 1.86
N LEU A 110 -11.78 -3.06 2.27
CA LEU A 110 -11.23 -4.09 1.40
C LEU A 110 -12.23 -4.50 0.32
N ILE A 111 -13.51 -4.68 0.68
CA ILE A 111 -14.58 -4.97 -0.29
C ILE A 111 -14.70 -3.84 -1.30
N TRP A 112 -14.68 -2.60 -0.83
CA TRP A 112 -14.75 -1.42 -1.69
C TRP A 112 -13.54 -1.30 -2.62
N ALA A 113 -12.32 -1.52 -2.11
CA ALA A 113 -11.10 -1.51 -2.91
C ALA A 113 -11.15 -2.60 -4.00
N ALA A 114 -11.56 -3.82 -3.65
CA ALA A 114 -11.74 -4.92 -4.60
C ALA A 114 -12.77 -4.57 -5.68
N TRP A 115 -13.94 -4.05 -5.29
CA TRP A 115 -14.96 -3.59 -6.23
C TRP A 115 -14.45 -2.51 -7.17
N ARG A 116 -13.72 -1.52 -6.65
CA ARG A 116 -13.12 -0.43 -7.45
C ARG A 116 -12.09 -0.95 -8.45
N LEU A 117 -11.29 -1.95 -8.05
CA LEU A 117 -10.33 -2.62 -8.94
C LEU A 117 -11.03 -3.37 -10.09
N LEU A 118 -12.18 -4.00 -9.84
CA LEU A 118 -12.97 -4.69 -10.88
C LEU A 118 -13.54 -3.73 -11.94
N LEU A 119 -13.79 -2.47 -11.57
CA LEU A 119 -14.32 -1.45 -12.46
C LEU A 119 -13.26 -0.81 -13.38
N ILE A 120 -11.97 -1.09 -13.16
CA ILE A 120 -10.90 -0.55 -14.01
C ILE A 120 -10.98 -1.23 -15.38
N LYS A 121 -11.48 -0.49 -16.38
CA LYS A 121 -11.43 -0.90 -17.78
C LYS A 121 -9.98 -0.90 -18.27
N ARG A 122 -9.58 -1.91 -19.04
CA ARG A 122 -8.21 -2.09 -19.56
C ARG A 122 -7.86 -1.12 -20.70
N ASP A 123 -8.77 -0.25 -21.09
CA ASP A 123 -8.61 0.69 -22.20
C ASP A 123 -7.83 1.93 -21.75
N PHE A 124 -6.52 1.74 -21.50
CA PHE A 124 -5.57 2.84 -21.30
C PHE A 124 -5.01 3.37 -22.64
N VAL A 125 -5.47 2.83 -23.77
CA VAL A 125 -5.02 3.23 -25.11
C VAL A 125 -5.91 4.38 -25.59
N GLY A 126 -5.37 5.61 -25.60
CA GLY A 126 -6.02 6.78 -26.21
C GLY A 126 -6.64 7.81 -25.25
N VAL A 127 -6.66 7.55 -23.94
CA VAL A 127 -7.05 8.56 -22.94
C VAL A 127 -5.82 9.40 -22.59
N GLY A 128 -5.93 10.73 -22.69
CA GLY A 128 -4.85 11.65 -22.34
C GLY A 128 -4.46 11.49 -20.87
N ILE A 129 -3.24 10.98 -20.62
CA ILE A 129 -2.70 10.81 -19.28
C ILE A 129 -2.10 12.15 -18.87
N GLY A 130 -2.61 12.75 -17.80
CA GLY A 130 -2.14 14.05 -17.29
C GLY A 130 -2.01 14.01 -15.77
N PRO A 131 -0.92 14.58 -15.20
CA PRO A 131 -0.81 14.72 -13.75
C PRO A 131 -1.97 15.59 -13.23
N PRO A 132 -2.55 15.28 -12.06
CA PRO A 132 -3.62 16.07 -11.49
C PRO A 132 -3.14 17.47 -11.14
N ASP A 133 -4.05 18.44 -11.23
CA ASP A 133 -3.82 19.75 -10.66
C ASP A 133 -3.67 19.66 -9.13
N LEU A 134 -2.90 20.59 -8.57
CA LEU A 134 -2.61 20.64 -7.13
C LEU A 134 -3.89 20.71 -6.29
N ARG A 135 -4.93 21.38 -6.82
CA ARG A 135 -6.26 21.52 -6.19
C ARG A 135 -7.00 20.20 -6.06
N GLU A 136 -6.74 19.23 -6.94
CA GLU A 136 -7.34 17.90 -6.86
C GLU A 136 -6.44 16.92 -6.09
N ALA A 137 -5.13 17.01 -6.26
CA ALA A 137 -4.17 16.12 -5.64
C ALA A 137 -4.09 16.28 -4.11
N LEU A 138 -4.14 17.51 -3.59
CA LEU A 138 -4.11 17.81 -2.15
C LEU A 138 -5.28 17.17 -1.38
N PRO A 139 -6.56 17.42 -1.71
CA PRO A 139 -7.68 16.87 -0.95
C PRO A 139 -7.73 15.34 -1.08
N VAL A 140 -7.41 14.80 -2.26
CA VAL A 140 -7.38 13.34 -2.47
C VAL A 140 -6.26 12.69 -1.66
N GLY A 141 -5.06 13.26 -1.68
CA GLY A 141 -3.94 12.78 -0.86
C GLY A 141 -4.25 12.87 0.63
N GLY A 142 -4.79 14.00 1.11
CA GLY A 142 -5.19 14.15 2.50
C GLY A 142 -6.25 13.13 2.94
N ALA A 143 -7.28 12.89 2.11
CA ALA A 143 -8.31 11.89 2.39
C ALA A 143 -7.74 10.46 2.43
N ILE A 144 -6.86 10.11 1.48
CA ILE A 144 -6.17 8.81 1.45
C ILE A 144 -5.28 8.65 2.68
N GLY A 145 -4.49 9.67 3.02
CA GLY A 145 -3.65 9.71 4.20
C GLY A 145 -4.47 9.44 5.46
N LEU A 146 -5.52 10.23 5.69
CA LEU A 146 -6.38 10.09 6.86
C LEU A 146 -7.03 8.71 6.94
N ALA A 147 -7.66 8.23 5.85
CA ALA A 147 -8.28 6.91 5.83
C ALA A 147 -7.27 5.80 6.09
N SER A 148 -6.09 5.85 5.44
CA SER A 148 -5.04 4.85 5.64
C SER A 148 -4.41 4.89 7.02
N GLY A 149 -4.35 6.07 7.67
CA GLY A 149 -3.90 6.23 9.04
C GLY A 149 -4.88 5.63 10.05
N VAL A 150 -6.18 5.92 9.88
CA VAL A 150 -7.25 5.38 10.73
C VAL A 150 -7.33 3.84 10.63
N ILE A 151 -7.19 3.31 9.42
CA ILE A 151 -7.36 1.86 9.15
C ILE A 151 -6.04 1.11 9.31
N GLY A 152 -4.88 1.76 9.23
CA GLY A 152 -3.56 1.13 9.43
C GLY A 152 -3.08 0.23 8.26
N VAL A 153 -3.67 0.35 7.08
CA VAL A 153 -3.46 -0.56 5.92
C VAL A 153 -2.41 -0.03 4.91
N GLY A 154 -1.98 1.22 5.07
CA GLY A 154 -1.06 1.90 4.14
C GLY A 154 -1.77 2.54 2.95
N GLY A 155 -1.29 3.71 2.51
CA GLY A 155 -1.98 4.56 1.53
C GLY A 155 -2.07 3.97 0.12
N GLY A 156 -1.13 3.08 -0.26
CA GLY A 156 -1.06 2.50 -1.59
C GLY A 156 -2.33 1.77 -2.03
N ILE A 157 -3.01 1.07 -1.12
CA ILE A 157 -4.22 0.28 -1.41
C ILE A 157 -5.36 1.19 -1.88
N PHE A 158 -5.42 2.42 -1.38
CA PHE A 158 -6.38 3.44 -1.81
C PHE A 158 -5.90 4.24 -3.01
N LEU A 159 -4.59 4.49 -3.07
CA LEU A 159 -4.00 5.33 -4.09
C LEU A 159 -4.11 4.70 -5.47
N SER A 160 -3.74 3.43 -5.63
CA SER A 160 -3.71 2.77 -6.93
C SER A 160 -5.08 2.79 -7.65
N PRO A 161 -6.21 2.43 -7.02
CA PRO A 161 -7.53 2.55 -7.66
C PRO A 161 -7.92 3.99 -7.99
N VAL A 162 -7.60 4.97 -7.14
CA VAL A 162 -7.96 6.37 -7.37
C VAL A 162 -7.22 6.94 -8.57
N VAL A 163 -5.89 6.74 -8.63
CA VAL A 163 -5.04 7.19 -9.73
C VAL A 163 -5.48 6.56 -11.06
N LEU A 164 -5.80 5.27 -11.06
CA LEU A 164 -6.19 4.55 -12.28
C LEU A 164 -7.59 4.92 -12.77
N LEU A 165 -8.57 5.06 -11.89
CA LEU A 165 -9.94 5.42 -12.27
C LEU A 165 -10.09 6.88 -12.69
N ARG A 166 -9.19 7.75 -12.24
CA ARG A 166 -9.11 9.14 -12.68
C ARG A 166 -8.22 9.34 -13.91
N HIS A 167 -7.62 8.27 -14.44
CA HIS A 167 -6.68 8.31 -15.56
C HIS A 167 -5.50 9.28 -15.35
N TRP A 168 -5.10 9.51 -14.10
CA TRP A 168 -3.99 10.40 -13.74
C TRP A 168 -2.62 9.82 -14.11
N ALA A 169 -2.51 8.49 -14.14
CA ALA A 169 -1.27 7.81 -14.47
C ALA A 169 -1.50 6.42 -15.06
N THR A 170 -0.47 5.87 -15.72
CA THR A 170 -0.45 4.45 -16.13
C THR A 170 -0.33 3.53 -14.90
N PRO A 171 -0.69 2.24 -15.01
CA PRO A 171 -0.47 1.25 -13.95
C PRO A 171 0.96 1.23 -13.38
N LYS A 172 1.97 1.39 -14.24
CA LYS A 172 3.38 1.42 -13.79
C LYS A 172 3.72 2.69 -13.03
N ALA A 173 3.17 3.82 -13.43
CA ALA A 173 3.35 5.09 -12.73
C ALA A 173 2.56 5.14 -11.41
N ALA A 174 1.36 4.56 -11.37
CA ALA A 174 0.61 4.38 -10.14
C ALA A 174 1.36 3.48 -9.14
N ALA A 175 1.95 2.37 -9.60
CA ALA A 175 2.82 1.51 -8.79
C ALA A 175 4.05 2.27 -8.27
N ALA A 176 4.67 3.11 -9.11
CA ALA A 176 5.79 3.96 -8.70
C ALA A 176 5.40 4.95 -7.60
N THR A 177 4.21 5.56 -7.69
CA THR A 177 3.70 6.51 -6.70
C THR A 177 3.21 5.80 -5.43
N ALA A 178 2.66 4.60 -5.52
CA ALA A 178 2.21 3.82 -4.36
C ALA A 178 3.37 3.26 -3.52
N ALA A 179 4.54 3.07 -4.13
CA ALA A 179 5.76 2.65 -3.46
C ALA A 179 6.54 3.83 -2.81
N ALA A 180 6.18 5.07 -3.16
CA ALA A 180 6.82 6.31 -2.70
C ALA A 180 6.31 6.76 -1.32
#